data_AF-A0A973NYH7-F1
#
_entry.id   AF-A0A973NYH7-F1
#
_cell.length_a   1.000
_cell.length_b   1.000
_cell.length_c   1.000
_cell.angle_alpha   90.00
_cell.angle_beta   90.00
_cell.angle_gamma   90.00
#
_symmetry.space_group_name_H-M   'P 1'
#
loop_
_entity.id
_entity.type
_entity.pdbx_description
1 polymer ?
#
loop_
_entity_poly.entity_id
_entity_poly.type
_entity_poly.pdbx_seq_one_letter_code
_entity_poly.pdbx_strand_id
1 'polypeptide(L)'
;MTGLLLCQAGAAAAAAHPRTDSHSTGGMRGTVEQQINGYTDACGSAAAITLAAEMLARLGVGSVALFTGPGRTGTGCVVVTGDGQPIGTDFQITRMTAASVANYTDEQVAIYSDLTDKLDAVVPPHSTADIKPVDVNFASYPEGTTPPPDDRGLNPRAVFQFPS
;
A
#
# COMPACT_ATOMS: atom_id res chain seq x y z
N MET A 1 -6.76 65.47 5.26
CA MET A 1 -8.08 64.79 5.24
C MET A 1 -7.91 63.48 4.49
N THR A 2 -8.62 62.44 4.95
CA THR A 2 -8.75 61.09 4.35
C THR A 2 -7.50 60.21 4.52
N GLY A 3 -7.52 59.00 5.08
CA GLY A 3 -8.59 58.17 5.63
C GLY A 3 -7.97 56.88 6.21
N LEU A 4 -8.59 56.37 7.26
CA LEU A 4 -8.32 55.09 7.93
C LEU A 4 -8.75 53.91 7.04
N LEU A 5 -8.04 52.78 7.05
CA LEU A 5 -8.69 51.45 6.97
C LEU A 5 -7.77 50.34 7.52
N LEU A 6 -8.29 49.59 8.49
CA LEU A 6 -7.77 48.33 9.04
C LEU A 6 -7.90 47.19 8.01
N CYS A 7 -7.04 46.16 8.08
CA CYS A 7 -7.45 44.77 8.43
C CYS A 7 -6.34 43.71 8.30
N GLN A 8 -6.17 42.96 9.39
CA GLN A 8 -6.04 41.49 9.55
C GLN A 8 -4.98 40.64 8.82
N ALA A 9 -4.21 39.96 9.70
CA ALA A 9 -3.68 38.60 9.71
C ALA A 9 -4.06 37.61 8.59
N GLY A 10 -3.08 36.79 8.21
CA GLY A 10 -3.30 35.52 7.53
C GLY A 10 -2.01 34.70 7.49
N ALA A 11 -2.04 33.53 8.12
CA ALA A 11 -0.92 32.60 8.24
C ALA A 11 -0.34 32.18 6.88
N ALA A 12 0.99 31.99 6.82
CA ALA A 12 1.65 31.34 5.70
C ALA A 12 1.18 29.87 5.65
N ALA A 13 0.17 29.62 4.82
CA ALA A 13 -0.28 28.28 4.49
C ALA A 13 0.85 27.53 3.81
N ALA A 14 1.19 26.36 4.36
CA ALA A 14 2.06 25.38 3.75
C ALA A 14 1.68 25.17 2.27
N ALA A 15 2.70 25.10 1.42
CA ALA A 15 2.57 24.84 0.00
C ALA A 15 1.69 23.59 -0.21
N ALA A 16 0.45 23.82 -0.63
CA ALA A 16 -0.42 22.78 -1.12
C ALA A 16 0.18 22.28 -2.43
N HIS A 17 0.82 21.11 -2.39
CA HIS A 17 1.06 20.34 -3.59
C HIS A 17 -0.29 20.15 -4.30
N PRO A 18 -0.39 20.39 -5.62
CA PRO A 18 -1.63 20.18 -6.33
C PRO A 18 -2.02 18.71 -6.17
N ARG A 19 -3.17 18.47 -5.50
CA ARG A 19 -3.86 17.19 -5.56
C ARG A 19 -4.32 17.03 -6.99
N THR A 20 -3.62 16.20 -7.74
CA THR A 20 -4.07 15.77 -9.05
C THR A 20 -5.36 14.99 -8.86
N ASP A 21 -6.48 15.63 -9.20
CA ASP A 21 -7.77 14.97 -9.32
C ASP A 21 -7.68 13.83 -10.35
N SER A 22 -8.25 12.70 -9.97
CA SER A 22 -8.72 11.60 -10.82
C SER A 22 -7.85 11.23 -12.03
N HIS A 23 -6.80 10.43 -11.80
CA HIS A 23 -6.39 9.47 -12.81
C HIS A 23 -7.30 8.25 -12.69
N SER A 24 -8.21 8.08 -13.66
CA SER A 24 -8.76 6.76 -13.95
C SER A 24 -7.59 5.87 -14.36
N THR A 25 -7.14 5.00 -13.46
CA THR A 25 -6.29 3.87 -13.79
C THR A 25 -6.97 3.12 -14.93
N GLY A 26 -6.32 3.05 -16.09
CA GLY A 26 -6.86 2.35 -17.26
C GLY A 26 -7.21 0.92 -16.85
N GLY A 27 -8.50 0.61 -16.83
CA GLY A 27 -9.02 -0.63 -16.26
C GLY A 27 -8.24 -1.85 -16.77
N MET A 28 -7.52 -2.49 -15.86
CA MET A 28 -6.87 -3.77 -16.12
C MET A 28 -7.98 -4.80 -16.35
N ARG A 29 -8.18 -5.20 -17.61
CA ARG A 29 -9.24 -6.15 -17.97
C ARG A 29 -9.07 -7.43 -17.16
N GLY A 30 -10.07 -7.74 -16.33
CA GLY A 30 -10.09 -8.95 -15.50
C GLY A 30 -9.61 -8.76 -14.06
N THR A 31 -9.39 -7.52 -13.60
CA THR A 31 -9.18 -7.25 -12.17
C THR A 31 -10.38 -6.58 -11.52
N VAL A 32 -10.63 -6.91 -10.24
CA VAL A 32 -11.55 -6.15 -9.38
C VAL A 32 -10.75 -5.04 -8.71
N GLU A 33 -11.16 -3.78 -8.90
CA GLU A 33 -10.49 -2.59 -8.37
C GLU A 33 -11.34 -1.95 -7.26
N GLN A 34 -10.72 -1.63 -6.12
CA GLN A 34 -11.33 -0.86 -5.04
C GLN A 34 -10.42 0.32 -4.69
N GLN A 35 -11.02 1.46 -4.33
CA GLN A 35 -10.29 2.65 -3.91
C GLN A 35 -10.74 3.06 -2.51
N ILE A 36 -9.82 3.07 -1.55
CA ILE A 36 -10.10 3.33 -0.14
C ILE A 36 -9.04 4.26 0.43
N ASN A 37 -9.44 5.43 0.94
CA ASN A 37 -8.57 6.38 1.63
C ASN A 37 -7.27 6.76 0.89
N GLY A 38 -7.33 6.80 -0.45
CA GLY A 38 -6.19 7.14 -1.31
C GLY A 38 -5.33 5.96 -1.75
N TYR A 39 -5.62 4.75 -1.27
CA TYR A 39 -5.06 3.50 -1.77
C TYR A 39 -5.97 2.93 -2.85
N THR A 40 -5.37 2.25 -3.83
CA THR A 40 -6.08 1.51 -4.86
C THR A 40 -5.58 0.08 -4.85
N ASP A 41 -6.48 -0.89 -4.73
CA ASP A 41 -6.16 -2.30 -4.97
C ASP A 41 -6.68 -2.74 -6.35
N ALA A 42 -6.01 -3.73 -6.93
CA ALA A 42 -6.51 -4.45 -8.08
C ALA A 42 -6.20 -5.94 -7.90
N CYS A 43 -7.21 -6.80 -7.94
CA CYS A 43 -7.06 -8.24 -7.70
C CYS A 43 -7.39 -9.07 -8.93
N GLY A 44 -6.63 -10.14 -9.19
CA GLY A 44 -6.79 -10.99 -10.37
C GLY A 44 -5.84 -12.19 -10.39
N SER A 45 -5.60 -12.76 -11.58
CA SER A 45 -4.60 -13.84 -11.74
C SER A 45 -3.19 -13.35 -11.40
N ALA A 46 -2.34 -14.21 -10.84
CA ALA A 46 -0.97 -13.85 -10.49
C ALA A 46 -0.17 -13.27 -11.67
N ALA A 47 -0.43 -13.75 -12.89
CA ALA A 47 0.19 -13.21 -14.11
C ALA A 47 -0.24 -11.76 -14.38
N ALA A 48 -1.54 -11.46 -14.26
CA ALA A 48 -2.07 -10.10 -14.44
C ALA A 48 -1.54 -9.14 -13.36
N ILE A 49 -1.48 -9.60 -12.11
CA ILE A 49 -0.97 -8.81 -10.98
C ILE A 49 0.53 -8.55 -11.08
N THR A 50 1.30 -9.55 -11.51
CA THR A 50 2.74 -9.37 -11.76
C THR A 50 2.96 -8.32 -12.84
N LEU A 51 2.23 -8.41 -13.95
CA LEU A 51 2.32 -7.43 -15.04
C LEU A 51 1.94 -6.01 -14.56
N ALA A 52 0.87 -5.91 -13.77
CA ALA A 52 0.42 -4.65 -13.19
C ALA A 52 1.48 -4.00 -12.31
N ALA A 53 2.03 -4.76 -11.37
CA ALA A 53 3.04 -4.28 -10.43
C ALA A 53 4.34 -3.87 -11.15
N GLU A 54 4.78 -4.64 -12.14
CA GLU A 54 5.94 -4.28 -12.96
C GLU A 54 5.70 -3.00 -13.79
N MET A 55 4.50 -2.78 -14.30
CA MET A 55 4.15 -1.53 -14.99
C MET A 55 4.17 -0.34 -14.04
N LEU A 56 3.60 -0.49 -12.84
CA LEU A 56 3.63 0.56 -11.81
C LEU A 56 5.06 0.91 -11.41
N ALA A 57 5.91 -0.10 -11.17
CA ALA A 57 7.32 0.10 -10.85
C ALA A 57 8.07 0.85 -11.96
N ARG A 58 7.82 0.52 -13.25
CA ARG A 58 8.42 1.24 -14.39
C ARG A 58 7.97 2.70 -14.49
N LEU A 59 6.77 3.01 -14.00
CA LEU A 59 6.24 4.37 -13.94
C LEU A 59 6.70 5.12 -12.68
N GLY A 60 7.51 4.49 -11.82
CA GLY A 60 7.96 5.07 -10.55
C GLY A 60 6.85 5.16 -9.51
N VAL A 61 5.86 4.28 -9.58
CA VAL A 61 4.74 4.24 -8.63
C VAL A 61 4.97 3.11 -7.63
N GLY A 62 5.13 3.46 -6.36
CA GLY A 62 5.25 2.50 -5.26
C GLY A 62 4.02 1.58 -5.18
N SER A 63 4.28 0.27 -5.09
CA SER A 63 3.21 -0.72 -4.92
C SER A 63 3.68 -1.97 -4.20
N VAL A 64 2.72 -2.67 -3.60
CA VAL A 64 2.91 -3.97 -2.97
C VAL A 64 2.00 -4.98 -3.65
N ALA A 65 2.56 -6.05 -4.17
CA ALA A 65 1.81 -7.14 -4.78
C ALA A 65 1.84 -8.39 -3.91
N LEU A 66 0.69 -9.01 -3.73
CA LEU A 66 0.47 -10.16 -2.87
C LEU A 66 -0.10 -11.30 -3.68
N PHE A 67 0.30 -12.53 -3.38
CA PHE A 67 -0.10 -13.71 -4.12
C PHE A 67 -0.50 -14.84 -3.17
N THR A 68 -1.52 -15.60 -3.53
CA THR A 68 -2.04 -16.73 -2.73
C THR A 68 -1.15 -17.97 -2.80
N GLY A 69 -0.28 -18.07 -3.80
CA GLY A 69 0.71 -19.13 -3.93
C GLY A 69 2.15 -18.65 -3.74
N PRO A 70 3.06 -19.54 -3.30
CA PRO A 70 4.50 -19.23 -3.22
C PRO A 70 5.06 -18.93 -4.61
N GLY A 71 6.16 -18.17 -4.66
CA GLY A 71 6.84 -17.81 -5.91
C GLY A 71 5.97 -16.98 -6.87
N ARG A 72 5.03 -16.18 -6.33
CA ARG A 72 4.09 -15.34 -7.09
C ARG A 72 3.16 -16.14 -8.01
N THR A 73 2.55 -17.19 -7.47
CA THR A 73 1.62 -18.08 -8.20
C THR A 73 0.17 -17.93 -7.71
N GLY A 74 -0.79 -18.52 -8.43
CA GLY A 74 -2.21 -18.51 -8.07
C GLY A 74 -2.94 -17.22 -8.46
N THR A 75 -3.61 -16.62 -7.49
CA THR A 75 -4.30 -15.31 -7.58
C THR A 75 -3.58 -14.28 -6.73
N GLY A 76 -3.82 -13.00 -6.94
CA GLY A 76 -3.18 -11.96 -6.16
C GLY A 76 -3.91 -10.64 -6.19
N CYS A 77 -3.38 -9.68 -5.45
CA CYS A 77 -3.74 -8.28 -5.51
C CYS A 77 -2.49 -7.42 -5.59
N VAL A 78 -2.54 -6.33 -6.32
CA VAL A 78 -1.57 -5.24 -6.22
C VAL A 78 -2.24 -4.08 -5.53
N VAL A 79 -1.56 -3.48 -4.55
CA VAL A 79 -2.00 -2.28 -3.86
C VAL A 79 -1.03 -1.16 -4.18
N VAL A 80 -1.55 -0.06 -4.70
CA VAL A 80 -0.79 1.17 -4.90
C VAL A 80 -0.63 1.86 -3.56
N THR A 81 0.58 1.82 -3.04
CA THR A 81 1.02 2.45 -1.80
C THR A 81 1.78 3.71 -2.23
N GLY A 82 1.07 4.82 -2.46
CA GLY A 82 1.70 6.05 -2.97
C GLY A 82 2.89 6.51 -2.10
N ASP A 83 3.78 7.32 -2.67
CA ASP A 83 5.05 7.69 -2.01
C ASP A 83 4.83 8.48 -0.70
N GLY A 84 5.57 8.12 0.35
CA GLY A 84 5.64 8.88 1.60
C GLY A 84 4.49 8.66 2.58
N GLN A 85 4.01 7.42 2.76
CA GLN A 85 3.02 7.14 3.80
C GLN A 85 3.63 7.30 5.20
N PRO A 86 2.84 7.74 6.20
CA PRO A 86 3.29 7.74 7.59
C PRO A 86 3.68 6.32 8.03
N ILE A 87 4.75 6.22 8.81
CA ILE A 87 5.20 4.96 9.43
C ILE A 87 4.03 4.33 10.21
N GLY A 88 3.81 3.02 10.03
CA GLY A 88 2.75 2.29 10.73
C GLY A 88 1.35 2.47 10.15
N THR A 89 1.24 3.00 8.93
CA THR A 89 -0.02 3.05 8.19
C THR A 89 0.11 2.44 6.82
N ASP A 90 -0.64 1.38 6.57
CA ASP A 90 -0.83 0.86 5.22
C ASP A 90 -2.24 0.32 5.07
N PHE A 91 -2.39 -0.98 4.92
CA PHE A 91 -3.61 -1.58 4.46
C PHE A 91 -3.73 -3.02 4.92
N GLN A 92 -4.96 -3.50 4.87
CA GLN A 92 -5.31 -4.90 5.09
C GLN A 92 -6.08 -5.41 3.87
N ILE A 93 -5.84 -6.65 3.46
CA ILE A 93 -6.69 -7.33 2.47
C ILE A 93 -7.42 -8.47 3.16
N THR A 94 -8.68 -8.22 3.53
CA THR A 94 -9.51 -9.22 4.19
C THR A 94 -9.87 -10.36 3.25
N ARG A 95 -10.00 -11.58 3.80
CA ARG A 95 -10.32 -12.82 3.06
C ARG A 95 -9.25 -13.27 2.05
N MET A 96 -8.07 -12.67 2.10
CA MET A 96 -6.90 -13.18 1.38
C MET A 96 -6.08 -14.08 2.31
N THR A 97 -5.43 -15.10 1.75
CA THR A 97 -4.35 -15.83 2.42
C THR A 97 -3.13 -15.70 1.52
N ALA A 98 -2.26 -14.74 1.82
CA ALA A 98 -1.07 -14.50 1.01
C ALA A 98 0.04 -15.50 1.39
N ALA A 99 0.74 -16.01 0.40
CA ALA A 99 1.87 -16.94 0.54
C ALA A 99 3.16 -16.39 -0.10
N SER A 100 3.07 -15.30 -0.87
CA SER A 100 4.25 -14.54 -1.29
C SER A 100 3.90 -13.07 -1.54
N VAL A 101 4.90 -12.21 -1.42
CA VAL A 101 4.79 -10.75 -1.58
C VAL A 101 5.95 -10.24 -2.44
N ALA A 102 5.65 -9.23 -3.26
CA ALA A 102 6.60 -8.43 -4.00
C ALA A 102 6.44 -6.97 -3.59
N ASN A 103 7.53 -6.37 -3.08
CA ASN A 103 7.59 -4.99 -2.66
C ASN A 103 8.30 -4.17 -3.74
N TYR A 104 7.58 -3.25 -4.38
CA TYR A 104 8.10 -2.33 -5.39
C TYR A 104 8.17 -0.89 -4.85
N THR A 105 8.16 -0.72 -3.53
CA THR A 105 8.34 0.58 -2.88
C THR A 105 9.81 0.80 -2.52
N ASP A 106 10.14 2.04 -2.14
CA ASP A 106 11.44 2.42 -1.58
C ASP A 106 11.55 2.15 -0.07
N GLU A 107 10.49 1.64 0.55
CA GLU A 107 10.41 1.33 1.97
C GLU A 107 10.38 -0.19 2.19
N GLN A 108 10.76 -0.67 3.36
CA GLN A 108 10.58 -2.08 3.71
C GLN A 108 9.13 -2.31 4.16
N VAL A 109 8.56 -3.44 3.78
CA VAL A 109 7.19 -3.81 4.16
C VAL A 109 7.25 -4.88 5.24
N ALA A 110 6.70 -4.58 6.41
CA ALA A 110 6.46 -5.54 7.47
C ALA A 110 5.10 -6.22 7.27
N ILE A 111 5.09 -7.53 7.50
CA ILE A 111 3.96 -8.41 7.29
C ILE A 111 3.63 -9.09 8.61
N TYR A 112 2.38 -8.95 9.04
CA TYR A 112 1.90 -9.49 10.31
C TYR A 112 0.83 -10.56 10.07
N SER A 113 0.94 -11.63 10.86
CA SER A 113 0.03 -12.77 10.83
C SER A 113 -1.27 -12.45 11.56
N ASP A 114 -2.41 -12.63 10.90
CA ASP A 114 -3.74 -12.47 11.51
C ASP A 114 -4.07 -13.50 12.60
N LEU A 115 -3.36 -14.64 12.61
CA LEU A 115 -3.57 -15.70 13.59
C LEU A 115 -2.87 -15.41 14.92
N THR A 116 -1.78 -14.65 14.89
CA THR A 116 -0.89 -14.49 16.05
C THR A 116 -0.59 -13.04 16.41
N ASP A 117 -0.99 -12.09 15.57
CA ASP A 117 -0.71 -10.66 15.70
C ASP A 117 0.79 -10.34 15.72
N LYS A 118 1.63 -11.29 15.26
CA LYS A 118 3.11 -11.20 15.27
C LYS A 118 3.66 -10.90 13.91
N LEU A 119 4.81 -10.22 13.91
CA LEU A 119 5.64 -10.03 12.72
C LEU A 119 6.06 -11.40 12.16
N ASP A 120 5.64 -11.69 10.93
CA ASP A 120 5.99 -12.92 10.21
C ASP A 120 7.18 -12.68 9.28
N ALA A 121 7.12 -11.58 8.51
CA ALA A 121 8.14 -11.25 7.53
C ALA A 121 8.42 -9.74 7.44
N VAL A 122 9.64 -9.41 7.01
CA VAL A 122 10.03 -8.07 6.57
C VAL A 122 10.58 -8.22 5.16
N VAL A 123 9.95 -7.54 4.20
CA VAL A 123 10.29 -7.60 2.78
C VAL A 123 11.05 -6.31 2.43
N PRO A 124 12.36 -6.40 2.12
CA PRO A 124 13.14 -5.23 1.72
C PRO A 124 12.54 -4.47 0.53
N PRO A 125 12.91 -3.19 0.35
CA PRO A 125 12.59 -2.45 -0.88
C PRO A 125 12.98 -3.24 -2.12
N HIS A 126 12.17 -3.13 -3.18
CA HIS A 126 12.46 -3.72 -4.51
C HIS A 126 12.78 -5.22 -4.49
N SER A 127 12.11 -5.98 -3.64
CA SER A 127 12.38 -7.39 -3.43
C SER A 127 11.12 -8.25 -3.34
N THR A 128 11.31 -9.56 -3.29
CA THR A 128 10.22 -10.54 -3.15
C THR A 128 10.52 -11.53 -2.04
N ALA A 129 9.50 -11.96 -1.33
CA ALA A 129 9.60 -12.99 -0.30
C ALA A 129 8.42 -13.96 -0.37
N ASP A 130 8.71 -15.24 -0.11
CA ASP A 130 7.69 -16.20 0.30
C ASP A 130 7.43 -16.01 1.80
N ILE A 131 6.17 -16.08 2.20
CA ILE A 131 5.71 -15.82 3.57
C ILE A 131 4.81 -16.96 4.05
N LYS A 132 4.52 -17.01 5.35
CA LYS A 132 3.62 -18.04 5.86
C LYS A 132 2.20 -17.80 5.34
N PRO A 133 1.51 -18.81 4.80
CA PRO A 133 0.15 -18.65 4.28
C PRO A 133 -0.85 -18.31 5.38
N VAL A 134 -1.05 -17.03 5.67
CA VAL A 134 -2.08 -16.42 6.56
C VAL A 134 -1.96 -14.90 6.65
N ASP A 135 -0.90 -14.29 6.13
CA ASP A 135 -0.67 -12.88 6.44
C ASP A 135 -1.55 -11.92 5.61
N VAL A 136 -2.05 -10.88 6.27
CA VAL A 136 -2.98 -9.90 5.67
C VAL A 136 -2.77 -8.47 6.16
N ASN A 137 -2.01 -8.25 7.24
CA ASN A 137 -1.74 -6.93 7.78
C ASN A 137 -0.37 -6.46 7.29
N PHE A 138 -0.36 -5.32 6.59
CA PHE A 138 0.84 -4.73 6.00
C PHE A 138 1.13 -3.38 6.62
N ALA A 139 2.40 -3.11 6.87
CA ALA A 139 2.88 -1.81 7.32
C ALA A 139 4.26 -1.50 6.75
N SER A 140 4.39 -0.36 6.10
CA SER A 140 5.64 0.17 5.59
C SER A 140 6.43 0.87 6.69
N TYR A 141 7.74 0.66 6.64
CA TYR A 141 8.71 1.25 7.54
C TYR A 141 9.91 1.76 6.74
N PRO A 142 10.57 2.85 7.17
CA PRO A 142 11.78 3.31 6.51
C PRO A 142 12.84 2.21 6.53
N GLU A 143 13.61 2.12 5.45
CA GLU A 143 14.70 1.15 5.33
C GLU A 143 15.67 1.26 6.52
N GLY A 144 16.04 0.10 7.09
CA GLY A 144 16.98 0.02 8.21
C GLY A 144 16.36 0.27 9.58
N THR A 145 15.05 0.53 9.66
CA THR A 145 14.32 0.52 10.93
C THR A 145 13.88 -0.90 11.29
N THR A 146 13.74 -1.17 12.60
CA THR A 146 13.22 -2.46 13.09
C THR A 146 11.71 -2.34 13.29
N PRO A 147 10.87 -3.07 12.52
CA PRO A 147 9.43 -3.09 12.76
C PRO A 147 9.12 -3.63 14.16
N PRO A 148 8.05 -3.17 14.82
CA PRO A 148 7.57 -3.74 16.06
C PRO A 148 7.31 -5.25 15.94
N PRO A 149 7.50 -6.03 17.03
CA PRO A 149 7.35 -7.49 16.99
C PRO A 149 5.89 -7.96 16.86
N ASP A 150 4.92 -7.07 17.08
CA ASP A 150 3.49 -7.33 16.97
C ASP A 150 2.77 -6.14 16.31
N ASP A 151 1.56 -6.38 15.81
CA ASP A 151 0.76 -5.38 15.10
C ASP A 151 -0.07 -4.49 16.04
N ARG A 152 0.14 -4.57 17.37
CA ARG A 152 -0.65 -3.79 18.33
C ARG A 152 -0.39 -2.31 18.14
N GLY A 153 -1.42 -1.59 17.73
CA GLY A 153 -1.37 -0.17 17.42
C GLY A 153 -1.26 0.15 15.94
N LEU A 154 -1.13 -0.86 15.06
CA LEU A 154 -1.40 -0.70 13.64
C LEU A 154 -2.91 -0.46 13.45
N ASN A 155 -3.24 0.64 12.78
CA ASN A 155 -4.60 0.93 12.36
C ASN A 155 -4.58 1.09 10.84
N PRO A 156 -5.00 0.06 10.08
CA PRO A 156 -4.89 0.10 8.62
C PRO A 156 -5.69 1.28 8.07
N ARG A 157 -5.06 2.06 7.18
CA ARG A 157 -5.73 3.21 6.55
C ARG A 157 -6.68 2.75 5.46
N ALA A 158 -6.41 1.62 4.83
CA ALA A 158 -7.31 0.99 3.86
C ALA A 158 -7.56 -0.47 4.22
N VAL A 159 -8.83 -0.89 4.17
CA VAL A 159 -9.20 -2.30 4.38
C VAL A 159 -9.92 -2.76 3.13
N PHE A 160 -9.22 -3.52 2.30
CA PHE A 160 -9.71 -4.09 1.07
C PHE A 160 -10.36 -5.44 1.30
N GLN A 161 -11.20 -5.86 0.35
CA GLN A 161 -11.82 -7.17 0.38
C GLN A 161 -11.35 -7.99 -0.82
N PHE A 162 -10.74 -9.14 -0.55
CA PHE A 162 -10.36 -10.08 -1.61
C PHE A 162 -11.63 -10.61 -2.31
N PRO A 163 -11.69 -10.59 -3.66
CA PRO A 163 -12.85 -11.06 -4.39
C PRO A 163 -13.09 -12.57 -4.14
N SER A 164 -14.36 -12.92 -3.90
CA SER A 164 -14.83 -14.29 -3.67
C SER A 164 -15.02 -15.09 -4.94
#